data_AF-A0A256ZL13-F1
#
_entry.id   AF-A0A256ZL13-F1
#
_cell.length_a   1.000
_cell.length_b   1.000
_cell.length_c   1.000
_cell.angle_alpha   90.00
_cell.angle_beta   90.00
_cell.angle_gamma   90.00
#
_symmetry.space_group_name_H-M   'P 1'
#
loop_
_entity.id
_entity.type
_entity.pdbx_description
1 polymer ?
#
loop_
_entity_poly.entity_id
_entity_poly.type
_entity_poly.pdbx_seq_one_letter_code
_entity_poly.pdbx_strand_id
1 'polypeptide(L)'
;MVHSAREMKLDYKTAFKYPLKDWKRLVVMGLLDFPGAFLLLPIPFYIGYVIKTAEELLEGNNKLPEIKDPIYLLKKGLGAIAVAIEFSLTTLFLTISFIIGTTLGLYLLSTLLLNQPPTALMRLIGYILFMIGSVYIILSLPLMMIHYARKNKFTAGFDIMEPYATFKKEKKKFIIAATIMLVLNFLQYFAIIILPLYGVVIAYTELITLHLYTQLYKNKEKIEQTI
;
A
#
# COMPACT_ATOMS: atom_id res chain seq x y z
N MET A 1 5.68 38.03 -11.94
CA MET A 1 4.87 37.55 -10.80
C MET A 1 5.05 36.05 -10.70
N VAL A 2 5.97 35.62 -9.83
CA VAL A 2 6.23 34.20 -9.57
C VAL A 2 5.19 33.76 -8.55
N HIS A 3 4.14 33.08 -8.99
CA HIS A 3 3.33 32.29 -8.07
C HIS A 3 4.22 31.18 -7.55
N SER A 4 4.80 31.38 -6.36
CA SER A 4 5.50 30.33 -5.63
C SER A 4 4.54 29.15 -5.58
N ALA A 5 4.89 28.04 -6.24
CA ALA A 5 4.20 26.78 -6.10
C ALA A 5 4.14 26.51 -4.60
N ARG A 6 2.96 26.74 -4.01
CA ARG A 6 2.71 26.55 -2.59
C ARG A 6 2.93 25.06 -2.38
N GLU A 7 4.08 24.68 -1.83
CA GLU A 7 4.38 23.29 -1.50
C GLU A 7 3.21 22.78 -0.68
N MET A 8 2.32 21.99 -1.29
CA MET A 8 1.19 21.43 -0.59
C MET A 8 1.78 20.41 0.38
N LYS A 9 1.92 20.84 1.64
CA LYS A 9 2.38 20.01 2.75
C LYS A 9 1.38 18.87 2.91
N LEU A 10 1.88 17.65 3.08
CA LEU A 10 1.05 16.52 3.51
C LEU A 10 0.32 16.93 4.79
N ASP A 11 -1.00 16.82 4.79
CA ASP A 11 -1.82 17.14 5.96
C ASP A 11 -2.03 15.88 6.79
N TYR A 12 -1.02 15.55 7.58
CA TYR A 12 -1.05 14.40 8.47
C TYR A 12 -2.15 14.54 9.53
N LYS A 13 -2.38 15.76 10.04
CA LYS A 13 -3.37 16.01 11.09
C LYS A 13 -4.77 15.65 10.61
N THR A 14 -5.10 16.03 9.37
CA THR A 14 -6.37 15.64 8.76
C THR A 14 -6.41 14.15 8.46
N ALA A 15 -5.31 13.53 8.02
CA ALA A 15 -5.25 12.09 7.79
C ALA A 15 -5.52 11.27 9.06
N PHE A 16 -4.90 11.61 10.20
CA PHE A 16 -5.16 10.95 11.48
C PHE A 16 -6.59 11.16 12.01
N LYS A 17 -7.17 12.34 11.75
CA LYS A 17 -8.56 12.64 12.16
C LYS A 17 -9.61 12.02 11.23
N TYR A 18 -9.23 11.69 9.99
CA TYR A 18 -10.18 11.27 8.95
C TYR A 18 -10.99 10.03 9.35
N PRO A 19 -10.39 8.92 9.83
CA PRO A 19 -11.15 7.73 10.24
C PRO A 19 -12.09 8.00 11.43
N LEU A 20 -11.71 8.94 12.30
CA LEU A 20 -12.45 9.25 13.54
C LEU A 20 -13.68 10.13 13.30
N LYS A 21 -13.82 10.75 12.12
CA LYS A 21 -14.98 11.58 11.78
C LYS A 21 -16.29 10.79 11.83
N ASP A 22 -16.25 9.51 11.49
CA ASP A 22 -17.37 8.60 11.62
C ASP A 22 -16.91 7.27 12.24
N TRP A 23 -16.72 7.30 13.56
CA TRP A 23 -16.24 6.17 14.34
C TRP A 23 -17.14 4.92 14.19
N LYS A 24 -18.44 5.10 13.90
CA LYS A 24 -19.35 3.98 13.67
C LYS A 24 -18.95 3.22 12.41
N ARG A 25 -18.66 3.93 11.32
CA ARG A 25 -18.20 3.32 10.07
C ARG A 25 -16.81 2.68 10.23
N LEU A 26 -15.93 3.29 11.01
CA LEU A 26 -14.65 2.70 11.36
C LEU A 26 -14.81 1.35 12.09
N VAL A 27 -15.72 1.28 13.08
CA VAL A 27 -16.02 0.02 13.79
C VAL A 27 -16.61 -1.02 12.84
N VAL A 28 -17.52 -0.62 11.95
CA VAL A 28 -18.09 -1.54 10.93
C VAL A 28 -17.00 -2.06 9.98
N MET A 29 -16.07 -1.21 9.54
CA MET A 29 -14.92 -1.66 8.75
C MET A 29 -14.05 -2.64 9.54
N GLY A 30 -13.76 -2.34 10.80
CA GLY A 30 -12.99 -3.25 11.64
C GLY A 30 -13.69 -4.59 11.88
N LEU A 31 -15.02 -4.58 11.95
CA LEU A 31 -15.85 -5.77 12.00
C LEU A 31 -15.99 -6.49 10.67
N LEU A 32 -15.65 -5.88 9.53
CA LEU A 32 -15.56 -6.57 8.24
C LEU A 32 -14.20 -7.25 8.10
N ASP A 33 -13.14 -6.61 8.59
CA ASP A 33 -11.78 -7.13 8.57
C ASP A 33 -11.57 -8.29 9.56
N PHE A 34 -12.05 -8.13 10.80
CA PHE A 34 -11.90 -9.14 11.87
C PHE A 34 -12.42 -10.54 11.52
N PRO A 35 -13.68 -10.74 11.07
CA PRO A 35 -14.16 -12.04 10.58
C PRO A 35 -13.61 -12.34 9.18
N GLY A 36 -13.10 -11.36 8.42
CA GLY A 36 -12.37 -11.59 7.18
C GLY A 36 -11.18 -12.53 7.38
N ALA A 37 -10.46 -12.39 8.50
CA ALA A 37 -9.38 -13.29 8.90
C ALA A 37 -9.81 -14.74 9.14
N PHE A 38 -11.08 -14.99 9.51
CA PHE A 38 -11.62 -16.32 9.81
C PHE A 38 -12.48 -16.92 8.69
N LEU A 39 -13.23 -16.11 7.94
CA LEU A 39 -14.27 -16.55 7.03
C LEU A 39 -13.96 -16.31 5.54
N LEU A 40 -12.87 -15.59 5.20
CA LEU A 40 -12.45 -15.17 3.84
C LEU A 40 -13.47 -14.34 3.02
N LEU A 41 -14.76 -14.65 3.14
CA LEU A 41 -15.91 -14.04 2.47
C LEU A 41 -16.08 -12.54 2.76
N PRO A 42 -15.77 -12.01 3.96
CA PRO A 42 -15.81 -10.57 4.23
C PRO A 42 -14.70 -9.77 3.54
N ILE A 43 -13.58 -10.40 3.16
CA ILE A 43 -12.38 -9.70 2.65
C ILE A 43 -12.67 -8.87 1.38
N PRO A 44 -13.35 -9.40 0.34
CA PRO A 44 -13.70 -8.60 -0.83
C PRO A 44 -14.56 -7.38 -0.49
N PHE A 45 -15.51 -7.49 0.45
CA PHE A 45 -16.34 -6.34 0.84
C PHE A 45 -15.51 -5.26 1.52
N TYR A 46 -14.60 -5.66 2.39
CA TYR A 46 -13.67 -4.76 3.06
C TYR A 46 -12.79 -4.01 2.06
N ILE A 47 -12.09 -4.76 1.18
CA ILE A 47 -11.21 -4.16 0.17
C ILE A 47 -12.01 -3.27 -0.79
N GLY A 48 -13.21 -3.70 -1.20
CA GLY A 48 -14.11 -2.89 -2.01
C GLY A 48 -14.47 -1.55 -1.36
N TYR A 49 -14.66 -1.55 -0.04
CA TYR A 49 -14.90 -0.33 0.72
C TYR A 49 -13.66 0.57 0.80
N VAL A 50 -12.46 -0.01 0.97
CA VAL A 50 -11.19 0.72 0.90
C VAL A 50 -11.04 1.40 -0.46
N ILE A 51 -11.33 0.70 -1.56
CA ILE A 51 -11.30 1.26 -2.92
C ILE A 51 -12.32 2.40 -3.08
N LYS A 52 -13.57 2.21 -2.64
CA LYS A 52 -14.59 3.27 -2.68
C LYS A 52 -14.17 4.49 -1.85
N THR A 53 -13.49 4.27 -0.73
CA THR A 53 -12.96 5.37 0.09
C THR A 53 -11.85 6.11 -0.65
N ALA A 54 -11.00 5.40 -1.39
CA ALA A 54 -9.97 6.00 -2.22
C ALA A 54 -10.58 6.87 -3.32
N GLU A 55 -11.65 6.41 -3.97
CA GLU A 55 -12.41 7.15 -4.99
C GLU A 55 -12.96 8.48 -4.43
N GLU A 56 -13.68 8.43 -3.31
CA GLU A 56 -14.20 9.63 -2.62
C GLU A 56 -13.08 10.61 -2.25
N LEU A 57 -11.97 10.07 -1.70
CA LEU A 57 -10.80 10.86 -1.37
C LEU A 57 -10.12 11.46 -2.60
N LEU A 58 -10.13 10.77 -3.75
CA LEU A 58 -9.62 11.27 -5.04
C LEU A 58 -10.53 12.38 -5.59
N GLU A 59 -11.84 12.30 -5.39
CA GLU A 59 -12.79 13.34 -5.80
C GLU A 59 -12.74 14.58 -4.89
N GLY A 60 -12.20 14.45 -3.68
CA GLY A 60 -12.12 15.56 -2.71
C GLY A 60 -13.16 15.50 -1.61
N ASN A 61 -13.96 14.44 -1.61
CA ASN A 61 -14.92 14.16 -0.57
C ASN A 61 -14.19 13.59 0.64
N ASN A 62 -13.97 14.46 1.64
CA ASN A 62 -13.34 14.11 2.91
C ASN A 62 -14.31 13.44 3.90
N LYS A 63 -15.17 12.54 3.39
CA LYS A 63 -16.14 11.74 4.14
C LYS A 63 -15.89 10.25 3.88
N LEU A 64 -16.23 9.39 4.84
CA LEU A 64 -16.22 7.94 4.63
C LEU A 64 -17.44 7.56 3.77
N PRO A 65 -17.33 6.62 2.82
CA PRO A 65 -18.44 6.23 1.95
C PRO A 65 -19.55 5.48 2.71
N GLU A 66 -20.75 5.45 2.13
CA GLU A 66 -21.87 4.66 2.68
C GLU A 66 -21.84 3.22 2.17
N ILE A 67 -22.15 2.27 3.05
CA ILE A 67 -22.31 0.84 2.78
C ILE A 67 -23.75 0.60 2.30
N LYS A 68 -24.08 1.05 1.09
CA LYS A 68 -25.41 0.83 0.49
C LYS A 68 -25.41 -0.20 -0.64
N ASP A 69 -24.29 -0.34 -1.35
CA ASP A 69 -24.20 -1.15 -2.57
C ASP A 69 -23.25 -2.35 -2.37
N PRO A 70 -23.70 -3.45 -1.73
CA PRO A 70 -22.84 -4.60 -1.45
C PRO A 70 -22.29 -5.24 -2.73
N ILE A 71 -23.06 -5.25 -3.83
CA ILE A 71 -22.61 -5.79 -5.12
C ILE A 71 -21.48 -4.94 -5.71
N TYR A 72 -21.55 -3.61 -5.56
CA TYR A 72 -20.49 -2.71 -6.00
C TYR A 72 -19.20 -2.98 -5.20
N LEU A 73 -19.31 -3.04 -3.88
CA LEU A 73 -18.19 -3.32 -2.99
C LEU A 73 -17.55 -4.68 -3.31
N LEU A 74 -18.37 -5.72 -3.50
CA LEU A 74 -17.88 -7.04 -3.87
C LEU A 74 -17.11 -7.03 -5.21
N LYS A 75 -17.68 -6.43 -6.27
CA LYS A 75 -17.02 -6.37 -7.59
C LYS A 75 -15.69 -5.60 -7.53
N LYS A 76 -15.68 -4.45 -6.84
CA LYS A 76 -14.48 -3.64 -6.67
C LYS A 76 -13.42 -4.36 -5.85
N GLY A 77 -13.83 -4.99 -4.77
CA GLY A 77 -12.98 -5.81 -3.92
C GLY A 77 -12.35 -6.97 -4.66
N LEU A 78 -13.13 -7.74 -5.42
CA LEU A 78 -12.60 -8.84 -6.24
C LEU A 78 -11.60 -8.34 -7.28
N GLY A 79 -11.87 -7.21 -7.94
CA GLY A 79 -10.92 -6.62 -8.88
C GLY A 79 -9.63 -6.15 -8.20
N ALA A 80 -9.71 -5.56 -7.01
CA ALA A 80 -8.53 -5.17 -6.23
C ALA A 80 -7.76 -6.37 -5.68
N ILE A 81 -8.44 -7.44 -5.28
CA ILE A 81 -7.81 -8.72 -4.91
C ILE A 81 -7.08 -9.29 -6.10
N ALA A 82 -7.67 -9.29 -7.30
CA ALA A 82 -7.00 -9.77 -8.50
C ALA A 82 -5.74 -8.95 -8.81
N VAL A 83 -5.79 -7.61 -8.64
CA VAL A 83 -4.60 -6.74 -8.78
C VAL A 83 -3.54 -7.10 -7.75
N ALA A 84 -3.95 -7.31 -6.49
CA ALA A 84 -3.05 -7.68 -5.41
C ALA A 84 -2.41 -9.07 -5.65
N ILE A 85 -3.18 -10.05 -6.15
CA ILE A 85 -2.68 -11.39 -6.49
C ILE A 85 -1.64 -11.29 -7.60
N GLU A 86 -1.94 -10.59 -8.69
CA GLU A 86 -1.00 -10.45 -9.80
C GLU A 86 0.28 -9.71 -9.38
N PHE A 87 0.14 -8.65 -8.58
CA PHE A 87 1.29 -7.95 -8.03
C PHE A 87 2.11 -8.83 -7.08
N SER A 88 1.44 -9.65 -6.25
CA SER A 88 2.09 -10.62 -5.35
C SER A 88 2.79 -11.73 -6.13
N LEU A 89 2.22 -12.22 -7.23
CA LEU A 89 2.85 -13.20 -8.11
C LEU A 89 4.10 -12.60 -8.77
N THR A 90 3.99 -11.41 -9.34
CA THR A 90 5.13 -10.69 -9.94
C THR A 90 6.26 -10.51 -8.92
N THR A 91 5.88 -10.07 -7.72
CA THR A 91 6.77 -9.94 -6.56
C THR A 91 7.44 -11.26 -6.18
N LEU A 92 6.66 -12.35 -6.12
CA LEU A 92 7.14 -13.68 -5.75
C LEU A 92 8.12 -14.20 -6.81
N PHE A 93 7.83 -14.03 -8.09
CA PHE A 93 8.75 -14.39 -9.18
C PHE A 93 10.05 -13.60 -9.13
N LEU A 94 9.98 -12.29 -8.90
CA LEU A 94 11.18 -11.45 -8.73
C LEU A 94 11.98 -11.89 -7.50
N THR A 95 11.30 -12.17 -6.40
CA THR A 95 11.90 -12.63 -5.15
C THR A 95 12.60 -13.97 -5.32
N ILE A 96 11.94 -14.96 -5.92
CA ILE A 96 12.52 -16.28 -6.18
C ILE A 96 13.70 -16.15 -7.14
N SER A 97 13.53 -15.41 -8.24
CA SER A 97 14.63 -15.17 -9.19
C SER A 97 15.83 -14.52 -8.51
N PHE A 98 15.56 -13.58 -7.59
CA PHE A 98 16.58 -12.91 -6.82
C PHE A 98 17.28 -13.85 -5.81
N ILE A 99 16.53 -14.66 -5.06
CA ILE A 99 17.08 -15.65 -4.11
C ILE A 99 17.90 -16.71 -4.85
N ILE A 100 17.37 -17.25 -5.94
CA ILE A 100 18.06 -18.24 -6.78
C ILE A 100 19.30 -17.61 -7.40
N GLY A 101 19.18 -16.44 -8.02
CA GLY A 101 20.29 -15.75 -8.66
C GLY A 101 21.40 -15.38 -7.69
N THR A 102 21.05 -14.88 -6.50
CA THR A 102 22.05 -14.59 -5.45
C THR A 102 22.63 -15.87 -4.86
N THR A 103 21.82 -16.87 -4.50
CA THR A 103 22.32 -18.11 -3.89
C THR A 103 23.19 -18.90 -4.87
N LEU A 104 22.73 -19.11 -6.11
CA LEU A 104 23.52 -19.78 -7.14
C LEU A 104 24.72 -18.94 -7.57
N GLY A 105 24.55 -17.63 -7.79
CA GLY A 105 25.66 -16.76 -8.18
C GLY A 105 26.75 -16.70 -7.13
N LEU A 106 26.38 -16.56 -5.85
CA LEU A 106 27.32 -16.55 -4.73
C LEU A 106 27.95 -17.93 -4.51
N TYR A 107 27.18 -19.02 -4.68
CA TYR A 107 27.70 -20.38 -4.64
C TYR A 107 28.75 -20.61 -5.73
N LEU A 108 28.41 -20.32 -6.99
CA LEU A 108 29.31 -20.45 -8.14
C LEU A 108 30.57 -19.59 -7.97
N LEU A 109 30.43 -18.34 -7.52
CA LEU A 109 31.58 -17.47 -7.23
C LEU A 109 32.49 -18.10 -6.15
N SER A 110 31.88 -18.61 -5.08
CA SER A 110 32.61 -19.18 -3.93
C SER A 110 33.34 -20.48 -4.29
N THR A 111 32.74 -21.35 -5.10
CA THR A 111 33.32 -22.62 -5.51
C THR A 111 34.29 -22.49 -6.68
N LEU A 112 34.01 -21.63 -7.67
CA LEU A 112 34.83 -21.53 -8.89
C LEU A 112 36.03 -20.60 -8.74
N LEU A 113 35.90 -19.49 -7.99
CA LEU A 113 36.96 -18.49 -7.88
C LEU A 113 37.71 -18.57 -6.55
N LEU A 114 37.03 -19.00 -5.48
CA LEU A 114 37.58 -18.92 -4.12
C LEU A 114 37.81 -20.28 -3.46
N ASN A 115 37.34 -21.39 -4.05
CA ASN A 115 37.39 -22.74 -3.45
C ASN A 115 36.94 -22.79 -1.97
N GLN A 116 35.97 -21.95 -1.61
CA GLN A 116 35.46 -21.85 -0.23
C GLN A 116 33.92 -21.83 -0.23
N PRO A 117 33.27 -22.28 0.85
CA PRO A 117 31.82 -22.19 0.96
C PRO A 117 31.37 -20.71 1.03
N PRO A 118 30.12 -20.39 0.65
CA PRO A 118 29.59 -19.04 0.74
C PRO A 118 29.72 -18.49 2.16
N THR A 119 30.40 -17.36 2.30
CA THR A 119 30.67 -16.74 3.60
C THR A 119 29.39 -16.15 4.21
N ALA A 120 29.37 -15.96 5.53
CA ALA A 120 28.26 -15.30 6.22
C ALA A 120 27.96 -13.89 5.65
N LEU A 121 29.00 -13.18 5.18
CA LEU A 121 28.86 -11.86 4.57
C LEU A 121 28.05 -11.90 3.26
N MET A 122 28.27 -12.90 2.42
CA MET A 122 27.54 -13.08 1.17
C MET A 122 26.05 -13.33 1.41
N ARG A 123 25.70 -14.11 2.44
CA ARG A 123 24.30 -14.34 2.86
C ARG A 123 23.66 -13.07 3.39
N LEU A 124 24.39 -12.29 4.19
CA LEU A 124 23.91 -11.01 4.72
C LEU A 124 23.54 -10.02 3.60
N ILE A 125 24.35 -9.91 2.55
CA ILE A 125 24.05 -9.06 1.39
C ILE A 125 22.76 -9.50 0.71
N GLY A 126 22.56 -10.81 0.53
CA GLY A 126 21.31 -11.36 -0.02
C GLY A 126 20.08 -10.97 0.80
N TYR A 127 20.15 -11.08 2.13
CA TYR A 127 19.06 -10.68 3.02
C TYR A 127 18.76 -9.18 2.98
N ILE A 128 19.79 -8.33 2.92
CA ILE A 128 19.61 -6.88 2.81
C ILE A 128 18.87 -6.53 1.52
N LEU A 129 19.27 -7.12 0.39
CA LEU A 129 18.63 -6.87 -0.90
C LEU A 129 17.19 -7.38 -0.94
N PHE A 130 16.93 -8.56 -0.34
CA PHE A 130 15.57 -9.06 -0.15
C PHE A 130 14.71 -8.10 0.68
N MET A 131 15.23 -7.59 1.80
CA MET A 131 14.55 -6.60 2.63
C MET A 131 14.20 -5.33 1.84
N ILE A 132 15.15 -4.79 1.07
CA ILE A 132 14.92 -3.62 0.21
C ILE A 132 13.79 -3.89 -0.79
N GLY A 133 13.80 -5.06 -1.45
CA GLY A 133 12.75 -5.47 -2.37
C GLY A 133 11.37 -5.53 -1.69
N SER A 134 11.29 -6.21 -0.55
CA SER A 134 10.04 -6.34 0.21
C SER A 134 9.46 -5.00 0.66
N VAL A 135 10.31 -4.06 1.08
CA VAL A 135 9.89 -2.70 1.42
C VAL A 135 9.29 -2.01 0.19
N TYR A 136 9.95 -2.09 -0.97
CA TYR A 136 9.42 -1.50 -2.20
C TYR A 136 8.01 -2.00 -2.55
N ILE A 137 7.76 -3.29 -2.35
CA ILE A 137 6.46 -3.95 -2.61
C ILE A 137 5.40 -3.41 -1.65
N ILE A 138 5.69 -3.42 -0.34
CA ILE A 138 4.75 -2.94 0.68
C ILE A 138 4.42 -1.45 0.45
N LEU A 139 5.39 -0.65 0.05
CA LEU A 139 5.20 0.77 -0.19
C LEU A 139 4.43 1.08 -1.49
N SER A 140 4.45 0.17 -2.47
CA SER A 140 3.81 0.37 -3.78
C SER A 140 2.38 -0.13 -3.84
N LEU A 141 1.99 -1.10 -3.00
CA LEU A 141 0.65 -1.67 -2.99
C LEU A 141 -0.47 -0.62 -2.76
N PRO A 142 -0.37 0.32 -1.78
CA PRO A 142 -1.40 1.35 -1.60
C PRO A 142 -1.52 2.29 -2.82
N LEU A 143 -0.40 2.59 -3.48
CA LEU A 143 -0.41 3.39 -4.71
C LEU A 143 -1.17 2.66 -5.82
N MET A 144 -0.97 1.36 -5.98
CA MET A 144 -1.67 0.56 -6.99
C MET A 144 -3.16 0.50 -6.72
N MET A 145 -3.57 0.35 -5.46
CA MET A 145 -4.98 0.39 -5.07
C MET A 145 -5.64 1.72 -5.40
N ILE A 146 -4.98 2.85 -5.08
CA ILE A 146 -5.45 4.19 -5.44
C ILE A 146 -5.51 4.35 -6.96
N HIS A 147 -4.54 3.79 -7.67
CA HIS A 147 -4.48 3.88 -9.11
C HIS A 147 -5.61 3.08 -9.79
N TYR A 148 -5.92 1.88 -9.27
CA TYR A 148 -7.08 1.08 -9.64
C TYR A 148 -8.40 1.81 -9.33
N ALA A 149 -8.51 2.39 -8.14
CA ALA A 149 -9.65 3.22 -7.72
C ALA A 149 -9.90 4.37 -8.71
N ARG A 150 -8.83 5.04 -9.15
CA ARG A 150 -8.95 6.16 -10.10
C ARG A 150 -9.36 5.72 -11.51
N LYS A 151 -8.65 4.74 -12.09
CA LYS A 151 -8.83 4.36 -13.49
C LYS A 151 -10.03 3.43 -13.71
N ASN A 152 -10.58 2.82 -12.65
CA ASN A 152 -11.69 1.86 -12.73
C ASN A 152 -11.45 0.70 -13.71
N LYS A 153 -10.18 0.42 -14.02
CA LYS A 153 -9.76 -0.62 -14.95
C LYS A 153 -8.81 -1.54 -14.22
N PHE A 154 -9.07 -2.83 -14.29
CA PHE A 154 -8.19 -3.87 -13.72
C PHE A 154 -6.74 -3.69 -14.20
N THR A 155 -6.56 -3.42 -15.49
CA THR A 155 -5.25 -3.24 -16.11
C THR A 155 -4.47 -2.05 -15.60
N ALA A 156 -5.12 -1.10 -14.91
CA ALA A 156 -4.45 0.03 -14.30
C ALA A 156 -3.43 -0.43 -13.25
N GLY A 157 -3.72 -1.49 -12.49
CA GLY A 157 -2.81 -2.02 -11.48
C GLY A 157 -1.41 -2.38 -12.01
N PHE A 158 -1.26 -2.62 -13.32
CA PHE A 158 -0.02 -3.01 -13.99
C PHE A 158 0.78 -1.83 -14.56
N ASP A 159 0.22 -0.64 -14.54
CA ASP A 159 0.92 0.57 -14.95
C ASP A 159 1.88 1.02 -13.85
N ILE A 160 2.98 0.28 -13.66
CA ILE A 160 3.99 0.53 -12.61
C ILE A 160 4.73 1.85 -12.85
N MET A 161 4.77 2.31 -14.12
CA MET A 161 5.45 3.54 -14.50
C MET A 161 4.81 4.75 -13.84
N GLU A 162 3.50 4.76 -13.66
CA GLU A 162 2.81 5.91 -13.09
C GLU A 162 3.02 6.09 -11.56
N PRO A 163 2.87 5.05 -10.72
CA PRO A 163 3.31 5.06 -9.33
C PRO A 163 4.80 5.43 -9.18
N TYR A 164 5.67 4.91 -10.05
CA TYR A 164 7.10 5.22 -10.03
C TYR A 164 7.38 6.70 -10.36
N ALA A 165 6.71 7.26 -11.37
CA ALA A 165 6.83 8.68 -11.69
C ALA A 165 6.37 9.57 -10.52
N THR A 166 5.30 9.17 -9.84
CA THR A 166 4.79 9.86 -8.65
C THR A 166 5.81 9.82 -7.51
N PHE A 167 6.39 8.64 -7.26
CA PHE A 167 7.49 8.46 -6.30
C PHE A 167 8.69 9.37 -6.61
N LYS A 168 9.15 9.38 -7.87
CA LYS A 168 10.31 10.17 -8.30
C LYS A 168 10.09 11.67 -8.11
N LYS A 169 8.88 12.16 -8.39
CA LYS A 169 8.52 13.58 -8.28
C LYS A 169 8.38 14.05 -6.84
N GLU A 170 7.77 13.24 -5.97
CA GLU A 170 7.40 13.62 -4.60
C GLU A 170 8.15 12.80 -3.54
N LYS A 171 9.42 12.48 -3.81
CA LYS A 171 10.25 11.54 -3.01
C LYS A 171 10.21 11.83 -1.51
N LYS A 172 10.33 13.10 -1.09
CA LYS A 172 10.32 13.50 0.33
C LYS A 172 8.97 13.20 0.99
N LYS A 173 7.86 13.56 0.34
CA LYS A 173 6.51 13.33 0.86
C LYS A 173 6.20 11.84 0.90
N PHE A 174 6.62 11.10 -0.13
CA PHE A 174 6.49 9.65 -0.16
C PHE A 174 7.24 8.98 0.99
N ILE A 175 8.50 9.35 1.25
CA ILE A 175 9.28 8.82 2.38
C ILE A 175 8.56 9.06 3.71
N ILE A 176 7.99 10.25 3.91
CA ILE A 176 7.24 10.55 5.14
C ILE A 176 5.98 9.66 5.26
N ALA A 177 5.19 9.54 4.19
CA ALA A 177 3.99 8.68 4.18
C ALA A 177 4.35 7.21 4.42
N ALA A 178 5.42 6.72 3.78
CA ALA A 178 5.96 5.39 3.96
C ALA A 178 6.41 5.14 5.41
N THR A 179 7.14 6.08 6.02
CA THR A 179 7.56 5.97 7.43
C THR A 179 6.35 5.92 8.36
N ILE A 180 5.33 6.76 8.14
CA ILE A 180 4.10 6.73 8.94
C ILE A 180 3.44 5.36 8.80
N MET A 181 3.28 4.85 7.58
CA MET A 181 2.70 3.52 7.34
C MET A 181 3.49 2.42 8.05
N LEU A 182 4.82 2.44 8.01
CA LEU A 182 5.66 1.46 8.72
C LEU A 182 5.45 1.53 10.24
N VAL A 183 5.38 2.73 10.81
CA VAL A 183 5.09 2.90 12.25
C VAL A 183 3.68 2.40 12.59
N LEU A 184 2.69 2.69 11.75
CA LEU A 184 1.32 2.21 11.96
C LEU A 184 1.21 0.68 11.86
N ASN A 185 1.86 0.07 10.86
CA ASN A 185 1.95 -1.39 10.75
C ASN A 185 2.68 -2.00 11.95
N PHE A 186 3.72 -1.35 12.47
CA PHE A 186 4.38 -1.80 13.70
C PHE A 186 3.41 -1.77 14.90
N LEU A 187 2.59 -0.71 15.02
CA LEU A 187 1.60 -0.59 16.08
C LEU A 187 0.48 -1.64 16.01
N GLN A 188 0.10 -2.08 14.79
CA GLN A 188 -0.90 -3.14 14.62
C GLN A 188 -0.50 -4.46 15.29
N TYR A 189 0.79 -4.81 15.35
CA TYR A 189 1.25 -6.04 16.00
C TYR A 189 0.90 -6.09 17.49
N PHE A 190 0.87 -4.94 18.17
CA PHE A 190 0.42 -4.88 19.57
C PHE A 190 -1.10 -5.04 19.69
N ALA A 191 -1.86 -4.62 18.68
CA ALA A 191 -3.31 -4.75 18.66
C ALA A 191 -3.79 -6.19 18.46
N ILE A 192 -2.96 -7.07 17.89
CA ILE A 192 -3.26 -8.52 17.75
C ILE A 192 -3.56 -9.16 19.11
N ILE A 193 -2.90 -8.70 20.17
CA ILE A 193 -3.09 -9.19 21.55
C ILE A 193 -4.54 -8.97 22.01
N ILE A 194 -5.20 -7.93 21.48
CA ILE A 194 -6.58 -7.57 21.79
C ILE A 194 -7.45 -7.84 20.55
N LEU A 195 -7.69 -9.13 20.27
CA LEU A 195 -8.48 -9.64 19.13
C LEU A 195 -9.64 -8.72 18.67
N PRO A 196 -10.61 -8.30 19.52
CA PRO A 196 -11.74 -7.51 19.06
C PRO A 196 -11.37 -6.08 18.62
N LEU A 197 -10.25 -5.53 19.09
CA LEU A 197 -9.76 -4.22 18.67
C LEU A 197 -8.87 -4.29 17.43
N TYR A 198 -8.34 -5.48 17.10
CA TYR A 198 -7.40 -5.66 16.01
C TYR A 198 -7.95 -5.14 14.67
N GLY A 199 -9.15 -5.57 14.26
CA GLY A 199 -9.74 -5.13 13.01
C GLY A 199 -10.00 -3.63 12.96
N VAL A 200 -10.41 -3.02 14.08
CA VAL A 200 -10.64 -1.57 14.17
C VAL A 200 -9.32 -0.80 14.02
N VAL A 201 -8.24 -1.29 14.63
CA VAL A 201 -6.90 -0.71 14.48
C VAL A 201 -6.40 -0.84 13.05
N ILE A 202 -6.58 -2.00 12.40
CA ILE A 202 -6.24 -2.17 10.98
C ILE A 202 -7.00 -1.15 10.13
N ALA A 203 -8.33 -1.13 10.21
CA ALA A 203 -9.15 -0.21 9.45
C ALA A 203 -8.73 1.26 9.67
N TYR A 204 -8.42 1.62 10.92
CA TYR A 204 -7.92 2.95 11.26
C TYR A 204 -6.61 3.28 10.55
N THR A 205 -5.62 2.38 10.64
CA THR A 205 -4.30 2.57 10.04
C THR A 205 -4.31 2.55 8.51
N GLU A 206 -5.15 1.70 7.91
CA GLU A 206 -5.31 1.63 6.47
C GLU A 206 -5.95 2.90 5.92
N LEU A 207 -7.00 3.42 6.58
CA LEU A 207 -7.62 4.68 6.18
C LEU A 207 -6.66 5.87 6.27
N ILE A 208 -5.78 5.91 7.28
CA ILE A 208 -4.72 6.95 7.36
C ILE A 208 -3.76 6.82 6.19
N THR A 209 -3.27 5.60 5.95
CA THR A 209 -2.32 5.32 4.87
C THR A 209 -2.94 5.69 3.53
N LEU A 210 -4.16 5.26 3.26
CA LEU A 210 -4.90 5.57 2.04
C LEU A 210 -5.04 7.08 1.87
N HIS A 211 -5.45 7.80 2.92
CA HIS A 211 -5.59 9.25 2.88
C HIS A 211 -4.28 9.97 2.54
N LEU A 212 -3.17 9.59 3.18
CA LEU A 212 -1.86 10.18 2.90
C LEU A 212 -1.42 9.92 1.46
N TYR A 213 -1.59 8.69 0.97
CA TYR A 213 -1.20 8.31 -0.38
C TYR A 213 -2.10 8.96 -1.44
N THR A 214 -3.39 9.16 -1.17
CA THR A 214 -4.28 9.90 -2.08
C THR A 214 -3.88 11.38 -2.19
N GLN A 215 -3.41 12.00 -1.11
CA GLN A 215 -2.86 13.36 -1.17
C GLN A 215 -1.61 13.43 -2.07
N LEU A 216 -0.77 12.38 -2.09
CA LEU A 216 0.38 12.32 -3.01
C LEU A 216 -0.08 12.29 -4.48
N TYR A 217 -1.11 11.50 -4.79
CA TYR A 217 -1.67 11.40 -6.14
C TYR A 217 -2.30 12.71 -6.61
N LYS A 218 -3.08 13.40 -5.76
CA LYS A 218 -3.72 14.68 -6.11
C LYS A 218 -2.75 15.81 -6.40
N ASN A 219 -1.62 15.83 -5.71
CA ASN A 219 -0.59 16.83 -5.94
C ASN A 219 0.02 16.73 -7.34
N LYS A 220 0.00 15.55 -7.97
CA LYS A 220 0.47 15.36 -9.34
C LYS A 220 -0.43 16.11 -10.35
N GLU A 221 -1.75 15.93 -10.27
CA GLU A 221 -2.71 16.47 -11.24
C GLU A 221 -2.76 18.01 -11.23
N LYS A 222 -2.72 18.63 -10.05
CA LYS A 222 -2.67 20.10 -9.97
C LYS A 222 -1.44 20.69 -10.65
N ILE A 223 -0.31 19.99 -10.63
CA ILE A 223 0.92 20.45 -11.25
C ILE A 223 0.87 20.24 -12.78
N GLU A 224 0.31 19.13 -13.25
CA GLU A 224 0.13 18.86 -14.69
C GLU A 224 -0.88 19.82 -15.36
N GLN A 225 -1.81 20.40 -14.60
CA GLN A 225 -2.72 21.45 -15.08
C GLN A 225 -2.13 22.87 -15.03
N THR A 226 -0.97 23.05 -14.39
CA THR A 226 -0.31 24.36 -14.24
C THR A 226 0.90 24.52 -15.17
N ILE A 227 1.28 23.47 -15.90
CA ILE A 227 2.33 23.45 -16.93
C ILE A 227 1.63 23.51 -18.29
#